data_AF-A0A924AC94-F1
#
_entry.id   AF-A0A924AC94-F1
#
_cell.length_a   1.000
_cell.length_b   1.000
_cell.length_c   1.000
_cell.angle_alpha   90.00
_cell.angle_beta   90.00
_cell.angle_gamma   90.00
#
_symmetry.space_group_name_H-M   'P 1'
#
loop_
_entity.id
_entity.type
_entity.pdbx_description
1 polymer ?
#
loop_
_entity_poly.entity_id
_entity_poly.type
_entity_poly.pdbx_seq_one_letter_code
_entity_poly.pdbx_strand_id
1 'polypeptide(L)'
;MKHIFVTLFSLFTFVNMQAASVNYSINISNPNTHYATVTVTVSGISDKFLDFKMPVWAPGSYLVREFARNVEQINAIDASGNKLPLIKTDKNTWRVTNTGKNTSITLSYELYANEPSVRTSIIDSDHAFLHNSSVFMFVNQYKNLPGTVKLIYPAAWKNAATSMDKSAENTFSFADYDILADSPIEIGNHESIFFEVMGVPHKAVFVGANNCDKIKFTADLKKLCETMAAIVGVHPSKNYTFIIQNVEEGGGGLEHLNSCTVQMPRYNYSKPDKYLSFLGLCAHEYFHLWNVKRIRPKALGPFNYNAENHTHLLWVAEGITSYYDELALYRSGYWTRDQYLSALSSAINGVENRYGSKVQPLADASWDAWIKEYRPNENSINTTISYYSKGQVVAAMLDIEITASTKGAKNLDDVLKYLYKEFYLKSNTGFTDEEFTIAVSLIAGKDMKPFMDKMIFSTEEIDYKAYFAMVGAVITDENSGKVKAWTGINSEIKDGRLLIKSIEKNSPASKDGFSVGDEIIAVNSNRIKTNLDDFINEIPVGTPAKFLISRAGLIKEITLTTEAGKAKKYVIKIDSEGNAALNKWLSKN
;
A
#
# COMPACT_ATOMS: atom_id res chain seq x y z
N MET A 1 -64.76 -55.52 27.94
CA MET A 1 -63.78 -54.71 27.19
C MET A 1 -62.88 -53.99 28.17
N LYS A 2 -61.62 -54.43 28.34
CA LYS A 2 -60.58 -53.70 29.08
C LYS A 2 -59.59 -53.19 28.03
N HIS A 3 -59.51 -51.87 27.86
CA HIS A 3 -58.55 -51.24 26.96
C HIS A 3 -57.26 -50.95 27.74
N ILE A 4 -56.16 -51.52 27.28
CA ILE A 4 -54.80 -51.22 27.74
C ILE A 4 -54.30 -50.04 26.90
N PHE A 5 -54.01 -48.91 27.53
CA PHE A 5 -53.25 -47.82 26.92
C PHE A 5 -51.77 -48.04 27.20
N VAL A 6 -50.98 -48.28 26.16
CA VAL A 6 -49.52 -48.28 26.21
C VAL A 6 -49.05 -46.89 25.78
N THR A 7 -48.49 -46.13 26.72
CA THR A 7 -47.87 -44.83 26.43
C THR A 7 -46.41 -45.05 26.06
N LEU A 8 -46.06 -44.85 24.78
CA LEU A 8 -44.69 -44.92 24.28
C LEU A 8 -43.96 -43.59 24.60
N PHE A 9 -43.01 -43.60 25.51
CA PHE A 9 -42.13 -42.46 25.79
C PHE A 9 -40.98 -42.47 24.78
N SER A 10 -41.01 -41.59 23.77
CA SER A 10 -39.87 -41.37 22.88
C SER A 10 -38.89 -40.40 23.53
N LEU A 11 -37.72 -40.91 23.93
CA LEU A 11 -36.62 -40.13 24.47
C LEU A 11 -35.91 -39.41 23.31
N PHE A 12 -36.24 -38.14 23.05
CA PHE A 12 -35.43 -37.30 22.15
C PHE A 12 -34.15 -36.88 22.87
N THR A 13 -33.04 -37.57 22.61
CA THR A 13 -31.70 -37.08 22.96
C THR A 13 -31.36 -35.90 22.06
N PHE A 14 -31.52 -34.67 22.58
CA PHE A 14 -30.95 -33.48 21.96
C PHE A 14 -29.42 -33.54 22.07
N VAL A 15 -28.75 -33.92 20.98
CA VAL A 15 -27.32 -33.71 20.84
C VAL A 15 -27.12 -32.21 20.61
N ASN A 16 -26.70 -31.48 21.64
CA ASN A 16 -26.20 -30.12 21.49
C ASN A 16 -24.92 -30.16 20.64
N MET A 17 -25.04 -30.03 19.32
CA MET A 17 -23.90 -29.68 18.48
C MET A 17 -23.50 -28.25 18.85
N GLN A 18 -22.45 -28.11 19.66
CA GLN A 18 -21.84 -26.83 19.92
C GLN A 18 -21.29 -26.29 18.61
N ALA A 19 -21.71 -25.08 18.22
CA ALA A 19 -21.18 -24.43 17.03
C ALA A 19 -19.66 -24.25 17.15
N ALA A 20 -18.94 -24.50 16.07
CA ALA A 20 -17.50 -24.34 16.06
C ALA A 20 -17.11 -22.88 16.36
N SER A 21 -15.98 -22.69 17.03
CA SER A 21 -15.46 -21.35 17.38
C SER A 21 -13.94 -21.33 17.33
N VAL A 22 -13.37 -20.16 17.01
CA VAL A 22 -11.93 -19.91 17.02
C VAL A 22 -11.66 -18.72 17.94
N ASN A 23 -10.82 -18.89 18.94
CA ASN A 23 -10.44 -17.81 19.86
C ASN A 23 -8.93 -17.73 19.97
N TYR A 24 -8.42 -16.52 20.05
CA TYR A 24 -7.00 -16.19 20.12
C TYR A 24 -6.68 -15.50 21.44
N SER A 25 -5.46 -15.71 21.93
CA SER A 25 -4.87 -14.82 22.93
C SER A 25 -3.41 -14.54 22.59
N ILE A 26 -2.95 -13.34 22.90
CA ILE A 26 -1.53 -12.97 22.83
C ILE A 26 -1.06 -12.48 24.20
N ASN A 27 0.06 -13.01 24.67
CA ASN A 27 0.66 -12.66 25.95
C ASN A 27 2.04 -12.02 25.77
N ILE A 28 2.13 -10.74 26.12
CA ILE A 28 3.31 -9.88 26.05
C ILE A 28 3.77 -9.54 27.48
N SER A 29 3.93 -10.53 28.36
CA SER A 29 4.29 -10.26 29.77
C SER A 29 5.70 -9.70 29.94
N ASN A 30 6.64 -9.98 29.02
CA ASN A 30 8.01 -9.48 29.09
C ASN A 30 8.40 -8.83 27.74
N PRO A 31 7.98 -7.59 27.49
CA PRO A 31 8.15 -6.97 26.18
C PRO A 31 9.62 -6.68 25.82
N ASN A 32 10.52 -6.64 26.81
CA ASN A 32 11.97 -6.41 26.60
C ASN A 32 12.65 -7.53 25.79
N THR A 33 12.01 -8.69 25.65
CA THR A 33 12.55 -9.79 24.85
C THR A 33 12.12 -9.73 23.39
N HIS A 34 11.17 -8.85 23.05
CA HIS A 34 10.49 -8.81 21.75
C HIS A 34 9.66 -10.07 21.44
N TYR A 35 9.36 -10.90 22.44
CA TYR A 35 8.55 -12.10 22.28
C TYR A 35 7.12 -11.94 22.80
N ALA A 36 6.21 -12.68 22.18
CA ALA A 36 4.88 -12.94 22.71
C ALA A 36 4.51 -14.42 22.56
N THR A 37 3.80 -14.96 23.55
CA THR A 37 3.14 -16.26 23.42
C THR A 37 1.78 -16.05 22.75
N VAL A 38 1.56 -16.67 21.60
CA VAL A 38 0.27 -16.65 20.90
C VAL A 38 -0.40 -18.02 21.05
N THR A 39 -1.69 -18.00 21.35
CA THR A 39 -2.53 -19.20 21.51
C THR A 39 -3.75 -19.10 20.61
N VAL A 40 -4.09 -20.19 19.92
CA VAL A 40 -5.30 -20.37 19.10
C VAL A 40 -6.06 -21.58 19.63
N THR A 41 -7.28 -21.38 20.13
CA THR A 41 -8.17 -22.45 20.58
C THR A 41 -9.33 -22.59 19.60
N VAL A 42 -9.49 -23.80 19.07
CA VAL A 42 -10.60 -24.17 18.18
C VAL A 42 -11.47 -25.18 18.91
N SER A 43 -12.77 -24.90 19.02
CA SER A 43 -13.73 -25.75 19.73
C SER A 43 -14.93 -26.09 18.85
N GLY A 44 -15.69 -27.13 19.21
CA GLY A 44 -16.84 -27.60 18.43
C GLY A 44 -16.46 -28.32 17.14
N ILE A 45 -15.27 -28.94 17.12
CA ILE A 45 -14.69 -29.58 15.92
C ILE A 45 -14.86 -31.10 15.91
N SER A 46 -14.75 -31.68 14.72
CA SER A 46 -14.71 -33.15 14.55
C SER A 46 -13.69 -33.61 13.49
N ASP A 47 -12.91 -32.68 12.93
CA ASP A 47 -11.93 -32.95 11.90
C ASP A 47 -10.85 -33.90 12.40
N LYS A 48 -10.35 -34.76 11.50
CA LYS A 48 -9.24 -35.68 11.79
C LYS A 48 -7.89 -34.96 11.91
N PHE A 49 -7.79 -33.74 11.41
CA PHE A 49 -6.63 -32.87 11.55
C PHE A 49 -7.04 -31.42 11.36
N LEU A 50 -6.24 -30.49 11.88
CA LEU A 50 -6.34 -29.05 11.62
C LEU A 50 -5.04 -28.55 11.03
N ASP A 51 -5.14 -27.66 10.03
CA ASP A 51 -3.98 -26.98 9.46
C ASP A 51 -3.98 -25.52 9.95
N PHE A 52 -2.98 -25.18 10.75
CA PHE A 52 -2.71 -23.83 11.22
C PHE A 52 -1.68 -23.21 10.30
N LYS A 53 -2.00 -22.03 9.75
CA LYS A 53 -1.21 -21.39 8.70
C LYS A 53 -0.88 -19.96 9.05
N MET A 54 0.40 -19.62 8.98
CA MET A 54 0.84 -18.22 9.05
C MET A 54 0.79 -17.62 7.63
N PRO A 55 0.21 -16.43 7.41
CA PRO A 55 0.32 -15.77 6.10
C PRO A 55 1.76 -15.60 5.62
N VAL A 56 1.98 -15.67 4.31
CA VAL A 56 3.30 -15.41 3.71
C VAL A 56 3.46 -13.95 3.28
N TRP A 57 2.35 -13.19 3.25
CA TRP A 57 2.26 -11.79 2.87
C TRP A 57 1.05 -11.13 3.55
N ALA A 58 0.90 -9.81 3.40
CA ALA A 58 -0.20 -9.02 3.95
C ALA A 58 -0.91 -8.21 2.85
N PRO A 59 -2.25 -8.19 2.79
CA PRO A 59 -3.01 -7.30 1.92
C PRO A 59 -2.52 -5.84 2.02
N GLY A 60 -2.44 -5.16 0.88
CA GLY A 60 -1.85 -3.80 0.76
C GLY A 60 -0.33 -3.77 0.57
N SER A 61 0.37 -4.90 0.79
CA SER A 61 1.81 -4.99 0.57
C SER A 61 2.20 -6.23 -0.23
N TYR A 62 2.25 -6.09 -1.56
CA TYR A 62 2.43 -7.14 -2.55
C TYR A 62 3.88 -7.69 -2.63
N LEU A 63 4.36 -8.24 -1.50
CA LEU A 63 5.64 -8.94 -1.41
C LEU A 63 5.55 -10.07 -0.38
N VAL A 64 5.98 -11.26 -0.78
CA VAL A 64 6.14 -12.41 0.12
C VAL A 64 7.27 -12.13 1.12
N ARG A 65 6.93 -12.19 2.41
CA ARG A 65 7.80 -11.89 3.57
C ARG A 65 8.11 -13.11 4.44
N GLU A 66 7.37 -14.20 4.29
CA GLU A 66 7.56 -15.41 5.09
C GLU A 66 7.49 -15.14 6.60
N PHE A 67 6.37 -14.60 7.11
CA PHE A 67 6.21 -14.27 8.55
C PHE A 67 6.44 -15.49 9.46
N ALA A 68 6.24 -16.69 8.95
CA ALA A 68 6.53 -17.96 9.63
C ALA A 68 7.98 -18.10 10.13
N ARG A 69 8.95 -17.31 9.63
CA ARG A 69 10.33 -17.29 10.11
C ARG A 69 10.49 -16.79 11.55
N ASN A 70 9.49 -16.08 12.06
CA ASN A 70 9.47 -15.51 13.42
C ASN A 70 8.73 -16.41 14.43
N VAL A 71 8.27 -17.59 14.02
CA VAL A 71 7.51 -18.53 14.86
C VAL A 71 8.43 -19.58 15.46
N GLU A 72 8.39 -19.73 16.77
CA GLU A 72 9.17 -20.68 17.54
C GLU A 72 8.30 -21.50 18.50
N GLN A 73 8.87 -22.59 19.03
CA GLN A 73 8.30 -23.37 20.15
C GLN A 73 6.81 -23.77 19.99
N ILE A 74 6.43 -24.16 18.79
CA ILE A 74 5.05 -24.55 18.50
C ILE A 74 4.66 -25.86 19.20
N ASN A 75 3.48 -25.87 19.83
CA ASN A 75 2.92 -27.05 20.50
C ASN A 75 1.40 -27.07 20.36
N ALA A 76 0.80 -28.26 20.38
CA ALA A 76 -0.65 -28.42 20.36
C ALA A 76 -1.10 -29.38 21.47
N ILE A 77 -2.22 -29.06 22.10
CA ILE A 77 -2.84 -29.85 23.17
C ILE A 77 -4.35 -30.04 22.94
N ASP A 78 -4.91 -31.11 23.51
CA ASP A 78 -6.36 -31.29 23.64
C ASP A 78 -6.92 -30.54 24.88
N ALA A 79 -8.23 -30.64 25.10
CA ALA A 79 -8.91 -30.04 26.24
C ALA A 79 -8.48 -30.60 27.61
N SER A 80 -7.88 -31.79 27.65
CA SER A 80 -7.33 -32.43 28.86
C SER A 80 -5.86 -32.07 29.10
N GLY A 81 -5.24 -31.30 28.21
CA GLY A 81 -3.83 -30.91 28.29
C GLY A 81 -2.86 -31.94 27.71
N ASN A 82 -3.34 -33.01 27.07
CA ASN A 82 -2.47 -33.98 26.44
C ASN A 82 -1.89 -33.40 25.14
N LYS A 83 -0.59 -33.61 24.92
CA LYS A 83 0.07 -33.19 23.67
C LYS A 83 -0.48 -33.95 22.47
N LEU A 84 -0.72 -33.21 21.38
CA LEU A 84 -1.17 -33.76 20.10
C LEU A 84 -0.02 -33.83 19.10
N PRO A 85 0.01 -34.86 18.21
CA PRO A 85 1.02 -34.93 17.15
C PRO A 85 0.92 -33.73 16.21
N LEU A 86 2.05 -33.07 15.97
CA LEU A 86 2.17 -31.88 15.16
C LEU A 86 3.34 -32.01 14.19
N ILE A 87 3.10 -31.70 12.91
CA ILE A 87 4.14 -31.68 11.87
C ILE A 87 4.06 -30.38 11.06
N LYS A 88 5.22 -29.85 10.66
CA LYS A 88 5.30 -28.76 9.69
C LYS A 88 5.28 -29.35 8.28
N THR A 89 4.34 -28.94 7.43
CA THR A 89 4.09 -29.58 6.12
C THR A 89 4.64 -28.80 4.93
N ASP A 90 4.83 -27.49 5.10
CA ASP A 90 5.47 -26.59 4.15
C ASP A 90 6.10 -25.40 4.91
N LYS A 91 6.45 -24.30 4.24
CA LYS A 91 7.12 -23.14 4.86
C LYS A 91 6.28 -22.46 5.95
N ASN A 92 4.94 -22.51 5.87
CA ASN A 92 4.02 -21.72 6.70
C ASN A 92 2.82 -22.49 7.28
N THR A 93 2.75 -23.82 7.11
CA THR A 93 1.66 -24.68 7.57
C THR A 93 2.10 -25.72 8.60
N TRP A 94 1.40 -25.76 9.73
CA TRP A 94 1.51 -26.79 10.77
C TRP A 94 0.22 -27.60 10.88
N ARG A 95 0.34 -28.92 10.73
CA ARG A 95 -0.76 -29.86 10.84
C ARG A 95 -0.79 -30.50 12.22
N VAL A 96 -1.91 -30.34 12.91
CA VAL A 96 -2.21 -31.04 14.17
C VAL A 96 -3.11 -32.23 13.88
N THR A 97 -2.69 -33.43 14.28
CA THR A 97 -3.48 -34.65 14.13
C THR A 97 -4.51 -34.77 15.25
N ASN A 98 -5.76 -35.10 14.91
CA ASN A 98 -6.89 -35.23 15.84
C ASN A 98 -7.58 -36.61 15.73
N THR A 99 -6.81 -37.69 15.80
CA THR A 99 -7.35 -39.06 15.73
C THR A 99 -8.22 -39.44 16.93
N GLY A 100 -8.04 -38.76 18.07
CA GLY A 100 -8.87 -38.92 19.27
C GLY A 100 -10.28 -38.33 19.17
N LYS A 101 -10.63 -37.68 18.04
CA LYS A 101 -11.90 -36.93 17.87
C LYS A 101 -12.11 -35.91 18.99
N ASN A 102 -11.05 -35.21 19.38
CA ASN A 102 -11.16 -34.13 20.36
C ASN A 102 -12.08 -33.06 19.80
N THR A 103 -12.98 -32.55 20.65
CA THR A 103 -13.91 -31.47 20.32
C THR A 103 -13.30 -30.08 20.51
N SER A 104 -12.08 -30.01 21.07
CA SER A 104 -11.31 -28.78 21.22
C SER A 104 -9.81 -29.06 21.11
N ILE A 105 -9.12 -28.20 20.36
CA ILE A 105 -7.66 -28.20 20.17
C ILE A 105 -7.15 -26.80 20.46
N THR A 106 -6.06 -26.72 21.23
CA THR A 106 -5.31 -25.48 21.45
C THR A 106 -3.92 -25.60 20.86
N LEU A 107 -3.55 -24.67 19.99
CA LEU A 107 -2.18 -24.52 19.48
C LEU A 107 -1.54 -23.27 20.09
N SER A 108 -0.28 -23.37 20.53
CA SER A 108 0.49 -22.25 21.07
C SER A 108 1.87 -22.16 20.42
N TYR A 109 2.40 -20.96 20.27
CA TYR A 109 3.76 -20.71 19.78
C TYR A 109 4.33 -19.42 20.37
N GLU A 110 5.65 -19.33 20.40
CA GLU A 110 6.38 -18.09 20.66
C GLU A 110 6.56 -17.33 19.35
N LEU A 111 6.36 -16.01 19.38
CA LEU A 111 6.49 -15.12 18.24
C LEU A 111 7.54 -14.05 18.54
N TYR A 112 8.58 -13.96 17.72
CA TYR A 112 9.54 -12.84 17.75
C TYR A 112 9.05 -11.66 16.91
N ALA A 113 9.04 -10.46 17.49
CA ALA A 113 8.56 -9.23 16.84
C ALA A 113 9.49 -8.04 17.11
N ASN A 114 10.46 -7.81 16.24
CA ASN A 114 11.39 -6.68 16.31
C ASN A 114 11.69 -6.10 14.92
N GLU A 115 10.64 -5.92 14.11
CA GLU A 115 10.76 -5.35 12.77
C GLU A 115 9.84 -4.13 12.67
N PRO A 116 10.33 -2.92 13.04
CA PRO A 116 9.52 -1.71 13.02
C PRO A 116 9.15 -1.34 11.59
N SER A 117 7.89 -1.56 11.21
CA SER A 117 7.32 -1.06 9.96
C SER A 117 5.79 -1.07 10.05
N VAL A 118 5.12 -0.45 9.08
CA VAL A 118 3.66 -0.54 8.92
C VAL A 118 3.18 -1.93 8.45
N ARG A 119 4.09 -2.83 8.06
CA ARG A 119 3.81 -4.13 7.40
C ARG A 119 4.18 -5.35 8.25
N THR A 120 4.78 -5.11 9.41
CA THR A 120 5.36 -6.11 10.32
C THR A 120 5.09 -5.71 11.76
N SER A 121 5.51 -6.54 12.72
CA SER A 121 5.25 -6.29 14.14
C SER A 121 6.51 -5.91 14.89
N ILE A 122 6.33 -5.06 15.90
CA ILE A 122 7.34 -4.72 16.90
C ILE A 122 6.74 -4.85 18.28
N ILE A 123 7.51 -5.41 19.21
CA ILE A 123 7.25 -5.46 20.64
C ILE A 123 8.53 -4.97 21.30
N ASP A 124 8.48 -3.89 22.08
CA ASP A 124 9.60 -3.39 22.86
C ASP A 124 9.11 -2.86 24.22
N SER A 125 10.01 -2.30 25.04
CA SER A 125 9.66 -1.80 26.37
C SER A 125 8.54 -0.74 26.39
N ASP A 126 8.37 -0.01 25.30
CA ASP A 126 7.53 1.17 25.24
C ASP A 126 6.14 0.84 24.71
N HIS A 127 6.05 -0.07 23.73
CA HIS A 127 4.79 -0.45 23.10
C HIS A 127 4.85 -1.78 22.34
N ALA A 128 3.70 -2.21 21.81
CA ALA A 128 3.59 -3.27 20.83
C ALA A 128 2.69 -2.83 19.67
N PHE A 129 3.25 -2.85 18.46
CA PHE A 129 2.49 -2.76 17.22
C PHE A 129 2.38 -4.16 16.62
N LEU A 130 1.16 -4.67 16.52
CA LEU A 130 0.83 -5.98 16.00
C LEU A 130 0.21 -5.83 14.61
N HIS A 131 0.97 -6.15 13.58
CA HIS A 131 0.43 -6.35 12.24
C HIS A 131 -0.10 -7.79 12.15
N ASN A 132 -1.41 -7.98 12.33
CA ASN A 132 -2.02 -9.27 12.64
C ASN A 132 -1.72 -10.41 11.65
N SER A 133 -1.50 -10.13 10.36
CA SER A 133 -1.06 -11.15 9.38
C SER A 133 0.33 -11.75 9.70
N SER A 134 1.15 -11.05 10.48
CA SER A 134 2.46 -11.52 10.96
C SER A 134 2.41 -12.15 12.36
N VAL A 135 1.24 -12.15 13.00
CA VAL A 135 1.05 -12.53 14.41
C VAL A 135 0.20 -13.77 14.55
N PHE A 136 -0.99 -13.80 13.91
CA PHE A 136 -2.00 -14.83 14.14
C PHE A 136 -2.05 -15.84 12.99
N MET A 137 -1.85 -17.12 13.29
CA MET A 137 -2.12 -18.19 12.33
C MET A 137 -3.62 -18.38 12.11
N PHE A 138 -4.07 -18.50 10.86
CA PHE A 138 -5.44 -18.94 10.59
C PHE A 138 -5.57 -20.45 10.62
N VAL A 139 -6.76 -20.93 10.97
CA VAL A 139 -7.12 -22.35 10.89
C VAL A 139 -7.77 -22.58 9.53
N ASN A 140 -7.11 -23.32 8.64
CA ASN A 140 -7.52 -23.46 7.24
C ASN A 140 -8.97 -23.94 7.07
N GLN A 141 -9.43 -24.84 7.94
CA GLN A 141 -10.80 -25.39 7.96
C GLN A 141 -11.85 -24.37 8.46
N TYR A 142 -11.42 -23.37 9.23
CA TYR A 142 -12.30 -22.49 10.01
C TYR A 142 -12.02 -21.00 9.80
N LYS A 143 -11.39 -20.64 8.68
CA LYS A 143 -11.01 -19.26 8.32
C LYS A 143 -12.19 -18.27 8.39
N ASN A 144 -13.38 -18.73 8.03
CA ASN A 144 -14.58 -17.89 7.94
C ASN A 144 -15.41 -17.85 9.23
N LEU A 145 -14.91 -18.41 10.34
CA LEU A 145 -15.63 -18.36 11.62
C LEU A 145 -15.35 -17.06 12.37
N PRO A 146 -16.35 -16.50 13.07
CA PRO A 146 -16.14 -15.40 13.98
C PRO A 146 -15.38 -15.88 15.22
N GLY A 147 -14.79 -14.91 15.93
CA GLY A 147 -14.00 -15.22 17.10
C GLY A 147 -13.59 -13.99 17.90
N THR A 148 -12.71 -14.22 18.87
CA THR A 148 -12.16 -13.16 19.72
C THR A 148 -10.64 -13.22 19.82
N VAL A 149 -10.02 -12.07 20.06
CA VAL A 149 -8.62 -11.89 20.44
C VAL A 149 -8.59 -11.30 21.85
N LYS A 150 -7.93 -12.00 22.79
CA LYS A 150 -7.62 -11.47 24.12
C LYS A 150 -6.18 -10.99 24.18
N LEU A 151 -5.98 -9.75 24.63
CA LEU A 151 -4.66 -9.15 24.82
C LEU A 151 -4.25 -9.25 26.29
N ILE A 152 -3.05 -9.75 26.54
CA ILE A 152 -2.42 -9.81 27.85
C ILE A 152 -1.08 -9.07 27.72
N TYR A 153 -0.93 -7.97 28.44
CA TYR A 153 0.23 -7.09 28.36
C TYR A 153 0.55 -6.50 29.73
N PRO A 154 1.74 -5.89 29.92
CA PRO A 154 2.16 -5.42 31.23
C PRO A 154 1.23 -4.33 31.75
N ALA A 155 0.99 -4.33 33.06
CA ALA A 155 0.10 -3.35 33.69
C ALA A 155 0.54 -1.88 33.51
N ALA A 156 1.79 -1.65 33.11
CA ALA A 156 2.33 -0.33 32.78
C ALA A 156 1.76 0.26 31.48
N TRP A 157 1.31 -0.58 30.54
CA TRP A 157 0.63 -0.13 29.33
C TRP A 157 -0.87 0.03 29.60
N LYS A 158 -1.44 1.15 29.17
CA LYS A 158 -2.81 1.53 29.53
C LYS A 158 -3.80 1.43 28.39
N ASN A 159 -3.32 1.45 27.14
CA ASN A 159 -4.17 1.59 25.97
C ASN A 159 -3.96 0.46 24.96
N ALA A 160 -5.04 0.06 24.30
CA ALA A 160 -5.02 -0.76 23.10
C ALA A 160 -5.92 -0.09 22.04
N ALA A 161 -5.37 0.13 20.84
CA ALA A 161 -6.05 0.75 19.71
C ALA A 161 -6.11 -0.22 18.53
N THR A 162 -7.33 -0.52 18.11
CA THR A 162 -7.66 -1.31 16.93
C THR A 162 -9.04 -0.88 16.42
N SER A 163 -9.37 -1.24 15.19
CA SER A 163 -10.70 -1.05 14.60
C SER A 163 -11.69 -2.17 14.89
N MET A 164 -11.26 -3.25 15.56
CA MET A 164 -12.15 -4.32 15.99
C MET A 164 -13.08 -3.87 17.11
N ASP A 165 -14.29 -4.45 17.15
CA ASP A 165 -15.27 -4.19 18.20
C ASP A 165 -14.78 -4.79 19.53
N LYS A 166 -14.84 -4.02 20.62
CA LYS A 166 -14.50 -4.49 21.98
C LYS A 166 -15.63 -5.38 22.51
N SER A 167 -15.34 -6.64 22.81
CA SER A 167 -16.32 -7.59 23.36
C SER A 167 -16.25 -7.73 24.89
N ALA A 168 -15.07 -7.51 25.46
CA ALA A 168 -14.84 -7.47 26.90
C ALA A 168 -13.56 -6.66 27.21
N GLU A 169 -13.15 -6.60 28.49
CA GLU A 169 -11.89 -5.97 28.85
C GLU A 169 -10.71 -6.65 28.14
N ASN A 170 -9.89 -5.85 27.45
CA ASN A 170 -8.77 -6.28 26.61
C ASN A 170 -9.11 -7.40 25.62
N THR A 171 -10.38 -7.52 25.21
CA THR A 171 -10.85 -8.57 24.30
C THR A 171 -11.65 -7.96 23.17
N PHE A 172 -11.31 -8.33 21.94
CA PHE A 172 -11.87 -7.78 20.71
C PHE A 172 -12.45 -8.90 19.84
N SER A 173 -13.56 -8.65 19.15
CA SER A 173 -14.21 -9.62 18.27
C SER A 173 -13.95 -9.34 16.79
N PHE A 174 -13.85 -10.40 16.00
CA PHE A 174 -13.76 -10.36 14.54
C PHE A 174 -14.82 -11.30 13.91
N ALA A 175 -15.26 -10.96 12.69
CA ALA A 175 -16.28 -11.73 11.97
C ALA A 175 -15.71 -12.96 11.24
N ASP A 176 -14.47 -12.86 10.80
CA ASP A 176 -13.70 -13.91 10.15
C ASP A 176 -12.19 -13.58 10.26
N TYR A 177 -11.33 -14.48 9.78
CA TYR A 177 -9.89 -14.24 9.79
C TYR A 177 -9.45 -13.07 8.92
N ASP A 178 -10.14 -12.76 7.82
CA ASP A 178 -9.76 -11.62 6.96
C ASP A 178 -9.91 -10.31 7.76
N ILE A 179 -10.98 -10.19 8.57
CA ILE A 179 -11.17 -9.06 9.50
C ILE A 179 -10.08 -9.02 10.59
N LEU A 180 -9.70 -10.17 11.16
CA LEU A 180 -8.61 -10.22 12.14
C LEU A 180 -7.27 -9.79 11.51
N ALA A 181 -6.92 -10.37 10.37
CA ALA A 181 -5.67 -10.10 9.66
C ALA A 181 -5.53 -8.63 9.23
N ASP A 182 -6.66 -7.98 8.95
CA ASP A 182 -6.79 -6.61 8.48
C ASP A 182 -7.12 -5.59 9.58
N SER A 183 -6.94 -5.95 10.86
CA SER A 183 -7.19 -5.03 11.98
C SER A 183 -5.97 -4.92 12.89
N PRO A 184 -4.94 -4.14 12.53
CA PRO A 184 -3.75 -3.98 13.37
C PRO A 184 -4.11 -3.52 14.78
N ILE A 185 -3.20 -3.82 15.71
CA ILE A 185 -3.38 -3.52 17.14
C ILE A 185 -2.15 -2.78 17.63
N GLU A 186 -2.35 -1.58 18.15
CA GLU A 186 -1.33 -0.81 18.85
C GLU A 186 -1.60 -0.87 20.36
N ILE A 187 -0.63 -1.30 21.16
CA ILE A 187 -0.73 -1.45 22.62
C ILE A 187 0.38 -0.64 23.27
N GLY A 188 0.05 0.21 24.23
CA GLY A 188 1.06 1.01 24.93
C GLY A 188 0.47 2.17 25.70
N ASN A 189 1.19 3.30 25.70
CA ASN A 189 0.82 4.53 26.39
C ASN A 189 0.62 5.71 25.42
N HIS A 190 0.23 5.40 24.17
CA HIS A 190 -0.02 6.41 23.14
C HIS A 190 -1.13 7.39 23.52
N GLU A 191 -0.99 8.62 23.07
CA GLU A 191 -2.04 9.64 23.13
C GLU A 191 -3.04 9.45 21.99
N SER A 192 -4.28 9.92 22.18
CA SER A 192 -5.34 9.84 21.17
C SER A 192 -6.02 11.18 20.97
N ILE A 193 -6.39 11.47 19.71
CA ILE A 193 -7.35 12.51 19.35
C ILE A 193 -8.60 11.87 18.74
N PHE A 194 -9.72 12.58 18.79
CA PHE A 194 -11.01 12.12 18.31
C PHE A 194 -11.69 13.20 17.47
N PHE A 195 -12.38 12.78 16.42
CA PHE A 195 -13.19 13.64 15.57
C PHE A 195 -14.25 12.79 14.85
N GLU A 196 -15.13 13.42 14.08
CA GLU A 196 -16.17 12.71 13.32
C GLU A 196 -16.19 13.20 11.87
N VAL A 197 -16.51 12.27 10.97
CA VAL A 197 -16.69 12.51 9.53
C VAL A 197 -17.96 11.78 9.11
N MET A 198 -18.93 12.50 8.56
CA MET A 198 -20.25 11.94 8.19
C MET A 198 -20.93 11.15 9.33
N GLY A 199 -20.75 11.59 10.59
CA GLY A 199 -21.29 10.92 11.78
C GLY A 199 -20.56 9.64 12.20
N VAL A 200 -19.43 9.31 11.55
CA VAL A 200 -18.60 8.16 11.92
C VAL A 200 -17.49 8.62 12.87
N PRO A 201 -17.37 8.01 14.07
CA PRO A 201 -16.30 8.31 15.01
C PRO A 201 -14.94 7.91 14.46
N HIS A 202 -14.02 8.86 14.48
CA HIS A 202 -12.63 8.70 14.12
C HIS A 202 -11.74 8.86 15.35
N LYS A 203 -10.68 8.06 15.39
CA LYS A 203 -9.63 8.11 16.40
C LYS A 203 -8.28 8.17 15.68
N ALA A 204 -7.37 9.01 16.12
CA ALA A 204 -5.97 8.91 15.71
C ALA A 204 -5.09 8.74 16.95
N VAL A 205 -4.27 7.69 16.96
CA VAL A 205 -3.34 7.39 18.05
C VAL A 205 -1.92 7.73 17.64
N PHE A 206 -1.14 8.31 18.56
CA PHE A 206 0.23 8.74 18.33
C PHE A 206 1.21 7.90 19.13
N VAL A 207 1.99 7.10 18.43
CA VAL A 207 2.98 6.19 19.00
C VAL A 207 4.33 6.88 18.98
N GLY A 208 4.99 6.98 20.13
CA GLY A 208 6.28 7.65 20.28
C GLY A 208 6.20 9.18 20.42
N ALA A 209 7.31 9.76 20.87
CA ALA A 209 7.47 11.21 21.04
C ALA A 209 7.28 11.94 19.71
N ASN A 210 6.70 13.14 19.75
CA ASN A 210 6.42 13.96 18.56
C ASN A 210 6.26 15.44 18.91
N ASN A 211 6.35 16.33 17.91
CA ASN A 211 6.09 17.77 18.05
C ASN A 211 4.76 18.22 17.41
N CYS A 212 3.77 17.32 17.32
CA CYS A 212 2.51 17.60 16.65
C CYS A 212 1.62 18.55 17.46
N ASP A 213 1.20 19.67 16.86
CA ASP A 213 0.05 20.43 17.33
C ASP A 213 -1.23 19.62 17.06
N LYS A 214 -1.73 18.97 18.12
CA LYS A 214 -2.88 18.07 18.04
C LYS A 214 -4.17 18.78 17.65
N ILE A 215 -4.35 20.04 18.03
CA ILE A 215 -5.57 20.80 17.72
C ILE A 215 -5.60 21.10 16.23
N LYS A 216 -4.50 21.67 15.71
CA LYS A 216 -4.36 21.94 14.28
C LYS A 216 -4.46 20.66 13.46
N PHE A 217 -3.74 19.60 13.86
CA PHE A 217 -3.76 18.34 13.14
C PHE A 217 -5.13 17.67 13.12
N THR A 218 -5.89 17.72 14.23
CA THR A 218 -7.27 17.19 14.26
C THR A 218 -8.16 17.91 13.24
N ALA A 219 -8.10 19.24 13.20
CA ALA A 219 -8.88 20.04 12.26
C ALA A 219 -8.50 19.73 10.80
N ASP A 220 -7.21 19.63 10.51
CA ASP A 220 -6.73 19.40 9.15
C ASP A 220 -7.00 17.97 8.65
N LEU A 221 -6.77 16.97 9.51
CA LEU A 221 -7.07 15.58 9.19
C LEU A 221 -8.58 15.39 8.96
N LYS A 222 -9.43 16.00 9.81
CA LYS A 222 -10.89 15.97 9.64
C LYS A 222 -11.29 16.53 8.27
N LYS A 223 -10.77 17.70 7.91
CA LYS A 223 -11.08 18.35 6.63
C LYS A 223 -10.71 17.49 5.42
N LEU A 224 -9.56 16.81 5.49
CA LEU A 224 -9.14 15.88 4.43
C LEU A 224 -10.03 14.64 4.37
N CYS A 225 -10.39 14.08 5.51
CA CYS A 225 -11.29 12.93 5.56
C CYS A 225 -12.69 13.29 5.00
N GLU A 226 -13.22 14.46 5.33
CA GLU A 226 -14.48 14.97 4.75
C GLU A 226 -14.38 15.14 3.23
N THR A 227 -13.24 15.66 2.73
CA THR A 227 -12.98 15.83 1.30
C THR A 227 -12.94 14.48 0.58
N MET A 228 -12.25 13.49 1.15
CA MET A 228 -12.18 12.14 0.58
C MET A 228 -13.52 11.42 0.62
N ALA A 229 -14.25 11.53 1.73
CA ALA A 229 -15.55 10.91 1.90
C ALA A 229 -16.60 11.44 0.91
N ALA A 230 -16.49 12.71 0.51
CA ALA A 230 -17.37 13.33 -0.48
C ALA A 230 -17.26 12.69 -1.89
N ILE A 231 -16.11 12.08 -2.24
CA ILE A 231 -15.89 11.47 -3.56
C ILE A 231 -16.89 10.35 -3.82
N VAL A 232 -17.06 9.42 -2.87
CA VAL A 232 -18.07 8.35 -2.98
C VAL A 232 -19.40 8.78 -2.37
N GLY A 233 -19.37 9.65 -1.36
CA GLY A 233 -20.55 10.26 -0.73
C GLY A 233 -21.19 9.42 0.37
N VAL A 234 -20.57 8.31 0.78
CA VAL A 234 -21.04 7.46 1.89
C VAL A 234 -19.84 6.91 2.65
N HIS A 235 -19.87 6.99 3.99
CA HIS A 235 -18.85 6.38 4.84
C HIS A 235 -19.22 4.92 5.18
N PRO A 236 -18.40 3.91 4.81
CA PRO A 236 -18.74 2.49 4.97
C PRO A 236 -18.48 1.92 6.37
N SER A 237 -17.68 2.58 7.21
CA SER A 237 -17.30 2.05 8.53
C SER A 237 -18.20 2.53 9.65
N LYS A 238 -18.24 1.75 10.75
CA LYS A 238 -18.84 2.14 12.03
C LYS A 238 -17.93 3.04 12.88
N ASN A 239 -16.62 2.87 12.73
CA ASN A 239 -15.57 3.67 13.34
C ASN A 239 -14.33 3.60 12.44
N TYR A 240 -13.40 4.53 12.58
CA TYR A 240 -12.13 4.50 11.86
C TYR A 240 -10.95 4.88 12.77
N THR A 241 -9.84 4.14 12.67
CA THR A 241 -8.64 4.40 13.48
C THR A 241 -7.41 4.69 12.62
N PHE A 242 -6.75 5.82 12.85
CA PHE A 242 -5.39 6.07 12.37
C PHE A 242 -4.38 5.65 13.44
N ILE A 243 -3.42 4.79 13.10
CA ILE A 243 -2.27 4.47 13.93
C ILE A 243 -1.06 5.24 13.38
N ILE A 244 -0.64 6.28 14.09
CA ILE A 244 0.45 7.17 13.64
C ILE A 244 1.73 6.84 14.40
N GLN A 245 2.67 6.20 13.72
CA GLN A 245 3.99 5.85 14.25
C GLN A 245 4.98 7.00 14.05
N ASN A 246 5.48 7.57 15.16
CA ASN A 246 6.44 8.68 15.13
C ASN A 246 7.88 8.15 15.14
N VAL A 247 8.45 8.02 13.94
CA VAL A 247 9.77 7.42 13.71
C VAL A 247 10.88 8.47 13.70
N GLU A 248 12.14 8.05 13.70
CA GLU A 248 13.28 8.97 13.54
C GLU A 248 13.38 9.43 12.08
N GLU A 249 13.42 8.47 11.16
CA GLU A 249 13.49 8.67 9.72
C GLU A 249 12.54 7.71 8.99
N GLY A 250 12.29 7.97 7.71
CA GLY A 250 11.43 7.16 6.86
C GLY A 250 9.98 7.66 6.80
N GLY A 251 9.10 6.80 6.31
CA GLY A 251 7.70 7.07 6.07
C GLY A 251 7.03 5.89 5.36
N GLY A 252 5.73 6.01 5.12
CA GLY A 252 4.92 4.98 4.47
C GLY A 252 3.64 4.72 5.24
N GLY A 253 2.68 4.11 4.57
CA GLY A 253 1.42 3.71 5.16
C GLY A 253 1.02 2.31 4.74
N LEU A 254 -0.02 1.81 5.40
CA LEU A 254 -0.73 0.61 5.02
C LEU A 254 -2.20 0.77 5.39
N GLU A 255 -3.04 0.47 4.41
CA GLU A 255 -4.48 0.59 4.48
C GLU A 255 -5.13 -0.64 5.11
N HIS A 256 -6.21 -0.41 5.83
CA HIS A 256 -7.05 -1.46 6.39
C HIS A 256 -8.53 -1.13 6.24
N LEU A 257 -9.42 -2.11 6.41
CA LEU A 257 -10.85 -1.96 6.15
C LEU A 257 -11.48 -0.83 6.97
N ASN A 258 -11.04 -0.63 8.21
CA ASN A 258 -11.55 0.37 9.14
C ASN A 258 -10.42 1.09 9.90
N SER A 259 -9.19 1.05 9.38
CA SER A 259 -8.05 1.74 9.95
C SER A 259 -6.96 1.98 8.91
N CYS A 260 -5.92 2.70 9.29
CA CYS A 260 -4.65 2.64 8.59
C CYS A 260 -3.51 2.84 9.57
N THR A 261 -2.32 2.38 9.20
CA THR A 261 -1.08 2.67 9.92
C THR A 261 -0.22 3.58 9.05
N VAL A 262 0.26 4.70 9.58
CA VAL A 262 1.12 5.65 8.86
C VAL A 262 2.33 6.03 9.69
N GLN A 263 3.46 6.25 9.02
CA GLN A 263 4.72 6.67 9.63
C GLN A 263 5.03 8.15 9.35
N MET A 264 5.42 8.87 10.39
CA MET A 264 5.82 10.27 10.34
C MET A 264 7.13 10.48 11.10
N PRO A 265 8.17 11.07 10.50
CA PRO A 265 9.33 11.51 11.27
C PRO A 265 8.90 12.49 12.36
N ARG A 266 9.20 12.13 13.61
CA ARG A 266 8.62 12.70 14.84
C ARG A 266 8.67 14.22 14.99
N TYR A 267 9.64 14.87 14.34
CA TYR A 267 9.84 16.32 14.43
C TYR A 267 9.53 17.08 13.14
N ASN A 268 8.90 16.44 12.17
CA ASN A 268 8.55 17.06 10.89
C ASN A 268 7.18 17.77 10.89
N TYR A 269 6.37 17.70 11.97
CA TYR A 269 5.04 18.33 11.99
C TYR A 269 5.09 19.85 11.87
N SER A 270 6.16 20.47 12.36
CA SER A 270 6.38 21.92 12.29
C SER A 270 6.96 22.40 10.94
N LYS A 271 7.30 21.49 10.02
CA LYS A 271 7.84 21.82 8.70
C LYS A 271 6.72 21.80 7.66
N PRO A 272 6.30 22.94 7.09
CA PRO A 272 5.08 23.02 6.26
C PRO A 272 5.02 21.99 5.13
N ASP A 273 6.07 21.85 4.33
CA ASP A 273 6.07 20.92 3.19
C ASP A 273 6.01 19.45 3.64
N LYS A 274 6.70 19.10 4.74
CA LYS A 274 6.69 17.74 5.28
C LYS A 274 5.36 17.42 5.96
N TYR A 275 4.77 18.40 6.63
CA TYR A 275 3.44 18.29 7.21
C TYR A 275 2.36 18.07 6.15
N LEU A 276 2.37 18.85 5.07
CA LEU A 276 1.44 18.68 3.96
C LEU A 276 1.65 17.35 3.23
N SER A 277 2.90 16.92 3.04
CA SER A 277 3.20 15.59 2.49
C SER A 277 2.63 14.47 3.37
N PHE A 278 2.74 14.61 4.70
CA PHE A 278 2.16 13.64 5.64
C PHE A 278 0.62 13.66 5.63
N LEU A 279 0.00 14.83 5.50
CA LEU A 279 -1.44 14.94 5.30
C LEU A 279 -1.89 14.28 3.99
N GLY A 280 -1.11 14.41 2.92
CA GLY A 280 -1.31 13.68 1.67
C GLY A 280 -1.25 12.16 1.88
N LEU A 281 -0.26 11.65 2.63
CA LEU A 281 -0.18 10.24 3.00
C LEU A 281 -1.41 9.78 3.82
N CYS A 282 -1.85 10.55 4.81
CA CYS A 282 -3.07 10.24 5.54
C CYS A 282 -4.29 10.18 4.62
N ALA A 283 -4.37 11.09 3.62
CA ALA A 283 -5.44 11.08 2.64
C ALA A 283 -5.36 9.84 1.74
N HIS A 284 -4.17 9.45 1.28
CA HIS A 284 -3.91 8.23 0.51
C HIS A 284 -4.47 6.99 1.22
N GLU A 285 -4.01 6.75 2.46
CA GLU A 285 -4.43 5.60 3.24
C GLU A 285 -5.91 5.65 3.63
N TYR A 286 -6.46 6.85 3.83
CA TYR A 286 -7.88 7.01 4.13
C TYR A 286 -8.76 6.79 2.89
N PHE A 287 -8.31 7.19 1.70
CA PHE A 287 -9.04 6.94 0.47
C PHE A 287 -9.09 5.45 0.14
N HIS A 288 -8.05 4.71 0.55
CA HIS A 288 -8.07 3.27 0.49
C HIS A 288 -9.24 2.61 1.22
N LEU A 289 -9.84 3.29 2.19
CA LEU A 289 -11.14 2.91 2.74
C LEU A 289 -12.12 2.56 1.62
N TRP A 290 -12.29 3.38 0.59
CA TRP A 290 -13.13 3.02 -0.54
C TRP A 290 -12.37 2.17 -1.56
N ASN A 291 -11.20 2.61 -2.00
CA ASN A 291 -10.40 1.98 -3.06
C ASN A 291 -9.01 1.65 -2.53
N VAL A 292 -8.74 0.51 -1.89
CA VAL A 292 -9.01 -0.83 -2.43
C VAL A 292 -9.79 -1.72 -1.48
N LYS A 293 -10.24 -1.22 -0.32
CA LYS A 293 -10.89 -2.10 0.67
C LYS A 293 -12.31 -2.52 0.27
N ARG A 294 -13.04 -1.69 -0.50
CA ARG A 294 -14.38 -2.00 -1.05
C ARG A 294 -14.37 -2.14 -2.57
N ILE A 295 -13.90 -1.11 -3.26
CA ILE A 295 -13.70 -1.08 -4.71
C ILE A 295 -12.38 -1.80 -4.99
N ARG A 296 -12.43 -3.05 -5.47
CA ARG A 296 -11.21 -3.83 -5.60
C ARG A 296 -11.19 -4.77 -6.80
N PRO A 297 -10.00 -5.06 -7.35
CA PRO A 297 -9.82 -6.17 -8.27
C PRO A 297 -10.28 -7.49 -7.64
N LYS A 298 -10.88 -8.37 -8.44
CA LYS A 298 -11.36 -9.68 -7.99
C LYS A 298 -10.27 -10.56 -7.36
N ALA A 299 -9.01 -10.40 -7.79
CA ALA A 299 -7.88 -11.13 -7.23
C ALA A 299 -7.51 -10.69 -5.79
N LEU A 300 -7.97 -9.52 -5.34
CA LEU A 300 -7.68 -8.97 -4.01
C LEU A 300 -8.83 -9.20 -3.01
N GLY A 301 -9.54 -10.32 -3.16
CA GLY A 301 -10.58 -10.71 -2.21
C GLY A 301 -11.55 -11.74 -2.80
N PRO A 302 -11.59 -12.98 -2.28
CA PRO A 302 -10.90 -13.47 -1.08
C PRO A 302 -9.38 -13.64 -1.28
N PHE A 303 -8.60 -13.43 -0.21
CA PHE A 303 -7.14 -13.52 -0.26
C PHE A 303 -6.63 -14.96 -0.17
N ASN A 304 -5.63 -15.30 -0.98
CA ASN A 304 -4.81 -16.48 -0.81
C ASN A 304 -3.55 -16.10 -0.02
N TYR A 305 -3.57 -16.33 1.29
CA TYR A 305 -2.44 -16.00 2.17
C TYR A 305 -1.19 -16.89 1.98
N ASN A 306 -1.23 -17.91 1.11
CA ASN A 306 -0.12 -18.84 0.91
C ASN A 306 0.76 -18.51 -0.31
N ALA A 307 0.31 -17.62 -1.19
CA ALA A 307 1.00 -17.29 -2.43
C ALA A 307 0.66 -15.88 -2.91
N GLU A 308 1.35 -15.44 -3.95
CA GLU A 308 1.11 -14.19 -4.67
C GLU A 308 -0.32 -14.14 -5.24
N ASN A 309 -0.98 -12.99 -5.10
CA ASN A 309 -2.26 -12.67 -5.72
C ASN A 309 -2.03 -11.72 -6.90
N HIS A 310 -1.99 -12.24 -8.13
CA HIS A 310 -1.70 -11.44 -9.32
C HIS A 310 -2.94 -10.71 -9.88
N THR A 311 -2.72 -9.47 -10.33
CA THR A 311 -3.73 -8.63 -10.99
C THR A 311 -3.06 -7.57 -11.85
N HIS A 312 -3.67 -7.19 -12.99
CA HIS A 312 -3.21 -6.04 -13.79
C HIS A 312 -3.72 -4.70 -13.25
N LEU A 313 -4.52 -4.71 -12.18
CA LEU A 313 -5.32 -3.56 -11.73
C LEU A 313 -4.77 -2.91 -10.45
N LEU A 314 -3.50 -3.12 -10.09
CA LEU A 314 -2.91 -2.37 -8.96
C LEU A 314 -2.85 -0.88 -9.26
N TRP A 315 -2.68 -0.46 -10.53
CA TRP A 315 -2.80 0.95 -10.89
C TRP A 315 -4.20 1.56 -10.60
N VAL A 316 -5.26 0.74 -10.59
CA VAL A 316 -6.60 1.18 -10.16
C VAL A 316 -6.64 1.34 -8.65
N ALA A 317 -6.05 0.41 -7.89
CA ALA A 317 -5.99 0.48 -6.43
C ALA A 317 -5.08 1.63 -5.93
N GLU A 318 -3.97 1.88 -6.62
CA GLU A 318 -2.83 2.64 -6.10
C GLU A 318 -2.59 3.91 -6.92
N GLY A 319 -2.59 3.80 -8.24
CA GLY A 319 -2.42 4.93 -9.15
C GLY A 319 -3.59 5.92 -9.09
N ILE A 320 -4.84 5.42 -9.08
CA ILE A 320 -6.01 6.29 -8.85
C ILE A 320 -5.97 6.90 -7.45
N THR A 321 -5.54 6.15 -6.43
CA THR A 321 -5.38 6.70 -5.07
C THR A 321 -4.33 7.80 -5.03
N SER A 322 -3.18 7.64 -5.71
CA SER A 322 -2.16 8.69 -5.91
C SER A 322 -2.62 9.88 -6.76
N TYR A 323 -3.70 9.74 -7.53
CA TYR A 323 -4.34 10.89 -8.15
C TYR A 323 -5.21 11.65 -7.12
N TYR A 324 -5.95 10.89 -6.31
CA TYR A 324 -6.87 11.47 -5.34
C TYR A 324 -6.22 12.05 -4.08
N ASP A 325 -5.07 11.55 -3.63
CA ASP A 325 -4.37 12.10 -2.46
C ASP A 325 -3.89 13.55 -2.72
N GLU A 326 -3.31 13.80 -3.89
CA GLU A 326 -2.91 15.12 -4.37
C GLU A 326 -4.13 15.99 -4.68
N LEU A 327 -5.14 15.42 -5.36
CA LEU A 327 -6.37 16.14 -5.64
C LEU A 327 -7.10 16.55 -4.35
N ALA A 328 -7.03 15.73 -3.29
CA ALA A 328 -7.62 16.06 -2.00
C ALA A 328 -6.93 17.25 -1.33
N LEU A 329 -5.60 17.39 -1.43
CA LEU A 329 -4.89 18.58 -0.95
C LEU A 329 -5.38 19.85 -1.68
N TYR A 330 -5.67 19.76 -2.97
CA TYR A 330 -6.25 20.86 -3.74
C TYR A 330 -7.73 21.14 -3.38
N ARG A 331 -8.57 20.10 -3.36
CA ARG A 331 -10.02 20.20 -3.07
C ARG A 331 -10.27 20.73 -1.67
N SER A 332 -9.49 20.28 -0.69
CA SER A 332 -9.52 20.79 0.69
C SER A 332 -8.88 22.19 0.84
N GLY A 333 -8.25 22.73 -0.20
CA GLY A 333 -7.69 24.08 -0.22
C GLY A 333 -6.34 24.26 0.47
N TYR A 334 -5.62 23.17 0.76
CA TYR A 334 -4.21 23.26 1.18
C TYR A 334 -3.28 23.59 0.02
N TRP A 335 -3.64 23.15 -1.18
CA TRP A 335 -2.97 23.55 -2.42
C TRP A 335 -3.81 24.53 -3.23
N THR A 336 -3.10 25.47 -3.86
CA THR A 336 -3.63 26.25 -4.97
C THR A 336 -3.72 25.37 -6.22
N ARG A 337 -4.45 25.86 -7.25
CA ARG A 337 -4.51 25.18 -8.55
C ARG A 337 -3.12 25.01 -9.16
N ASP A 338 -2.28 26.04 -9.09
CA ASP A 338 -0.93 26.01 -9.66
C ASP A 338 -0.02 25.01 -8.95
N GLN A 339 -0.16 24.87 -7.62
CA GLN A 339 0.56 23.85 -6.86
C GLN A 339 0.16 22.43 -7.31
N TYR A 340 -1.14 22.18 -7.50
CA TYR A 340 -1.62 20.90 -8.03
C TYR A 340 -1.13 20.63 -9.46
N LEU A 341 -1.25 21.60 -10.38
CA LEU A 341 -0.76 21.43 -11.76
C LEU A 341 0.76 21.24 -11.82
N SER A 342 1.51 21.85 -10.90
CA SER A 342 2.96 21.64 -10.74
C SER A 342 3.28 20.24 -10.23
N ALA A 343 2.49 19.71 -9.28
CA ALA A 343 2.61 18.33 -8.81
C ALA A 343 2.35 17.33 -9.94
N LEU A 344 1.24 17.50 -10.69
CA LEU A 344 0.93 16.67 -11.84
C LEU A 344 2.01 16.76 -12.95
N SER A 345 2.53 17.96 -13.21
CA SER A 345 3.66 18.13 -14.13
C SER A 345 4.89 17.35 -13.67
N SER A 346 5.17 17.36 -12.36
CA SER A 346 6.29 16.62 -11.76
C SER A 346 6.10 15.11 -11.88
N ALA A 347 4.88 14.59 -11.67
CA ALA A 347 4.54 13.19 -11.88
C ALA A 347 4.77 12.75 -13.33
N ILE A 348 4.27 13.53 -14.30
CA ILE A 348 4.50 13.30 -15.74
C ILE A 348 6.01 13.28 -16.03
N ASN A 349 6.75 14.27 -15.54
CA ASN A 349 8.20 14.33 -15.74
C ASN A 349 8.93 13.11 -15.16
N GLY A 350 8.52 12.60 -14.01
CA GLY A 350 9.12 11.41 -13.40
C GLY A 350 8.91 10.14 -14.24
N VAL A 351 7.74 9.99 -14.85
CA VAL A 351 7.41 8.84 -15.71
C VAL A 351 8.13 8.93 -17.05
N GLU A 352 8.08 10.09 -17.71
CA GLU A 352 8.61 10.29 -19.06
C GLU A 352 10.14 10.25 -19.11
N ASN A 353 10.80 10.65 -18.02
CA ASN A 353 12.26 10.63 -17.91
C ASN A 353 12.84 9.30 -17.40
N ARG A 354 12.00 8.28 -17.21
CA ARG A 354 12.44 6.94 -16.80
C ARG A 354 12.41 6.00 -17.99
N TYR A 355 13.55 5.40 -18.34
CA TYR A 355 13.62 4.47 -19.48
C TYR A 355 12.64 3.31 -19.36
N GLY A 356 12.37 2.82 -18.13
CA GLY A 356 11.38 1.79 -17.86
C GLY A 356 9.99 2.03 -18.48
N SER A 357 9.58 3.29 -18.69
CA SER A 357 8.29 3.62 -19.30
C SER A 357 8.15 3.16 -20.75
N LYS A 358 9.29 2.94 -21.42
CA LYS A 358 9.38 2.47 -22.81
C LYS A 358 9.39 0.95 -22.95
N VAL A 359 9.45 0.21 -21.84
CA VAL A 359 9.61 -1.26 -21.87
C VAL A 359 8.65 -2.01 -20.96
N GLN A 360 7.96 -1.35 -20.04
CA GLN A 360 6.98 -1.99 -19.18
C GLN A 360 5.60 -1.32 -19.31
N PRO A 361 4.58 -2.04 -19.81
CA PRO A 361 3.18 -1.65 -19.70
C PRO A 361 2.74 -1.45 -18.24
N LEU A 362 1.69 -0.65 -18.03
CA LEU A 362 1.18 -0.38 -16.68
C LEU A 362 0.50 -1.62 -16.06
N ALA A 363 -0.18 -2.43 -16.88
CA ALA A 363 -0.69 -3.75 -16.48
C ALA A 363 0.42 -4.66 -15.94
N ASP A 364 1.54 -4.74 -16.66
CA ASP A 364 2.69 -5.58 -16.28
C ASP A 364 3.36 -5.11 -15.00
N ALA A 365 3.41 -3.79 -14.75
CA ALA A 365 3.92 -3.27 -13.49
C ALA A 365 3.06 -3.70 -12.30
N SER A 366 1.74 -3.72 -12.48
CA SER A 366 0.81 -4.25 -11.47
C SER A 366 1.02 -5.75 -11.27
N TRP A 367 1.14 -6.52 -12.36
CA TRP A 367 1.32 -7.97 -12.33
C TRP A 367 2.63 -8.40 -11.65
N ASP A 368 3.73 -7.72 -11.99
CA ASP A 368 5.08 -8.02 -11.53
C ASP A 368 5.44 -7.32 -10.20
N ALA A 369 4.49 -6.66 -9.53
CA ALA A 369 4.74 -5.96 -8.26
C ALA A 369 5.52 -6.82 -7.25
N TRP A 370 5.16 -8.10 -7.17
CA TRP A 370 5.76 -9.15 -6.34
C TRP A 370 7.27 -9.35 -6.53
N ILE A 371 7.78 -9.07 -7.72
CA ILE A 371 9.17 -9.35 -8.11
C ILE A 371 9.96 -8.12 -8.56
N LYS A 372 9.30 -7.02 -8.91
CA LYS A 372 9.93 -5.79 -9.41
C LYS A 372 9.77 -4.62 -8.45
N GLU A 373 8.54 -4.14 -8.23
CA GLU A 373 8.30 -2.91 -7.45
C GLU A 373 8.83 -3.02 -6.01
N TYR A 374 8.54 -4.15 -5.34
CA TYR A 374 9.00 -4.39 -3.97
C TYR A 374 10.40 -4.99 -3.87
N ARG A 375 11.09 -5.18 -5.00
CA ARG A 375 12.48 -5.69 -5.06
C ARG A 375 13.32 -4.86 -6.03
N PRO A 376 13.41 -3.54 -5.82
CA PRO A 376 14.16 -2.67 -6.72
C PRO A 376 15.65 -2.98 -6.66
N ASN A 377 16.32 -2.78 -7.78
CA ASN A 377 17.77 -2.85 -7.91
C ASN A 377 18.26 -1.70 -8.81
N GLU A 378 19.56 -1.64 -9.05
CA GLU A 378 20.19 -0.59 -9.85
C GLU A 378 19.66 -0.50 -11.29
N ASN A 379 19.15 -1.61 -11.83
CA ASN A 379 18.62 -1.71 -13.19
C ASN A 379 17.11 -1.42 -13.26
N SER A 380 16.43 -1.18 -12.13
CA SER A 380 14.99 -0.87 -12.10
C SER A 380 14.64 0.39 -12.91
N ILE A 381 15.54 1.37 -13.00
CA ILE A 381 15.33 2.57 -13.84
C ILE A 381 15.13 2.23 -15.33
N ASN A 382 15.73 1.11 -15.79
CA ASN A 382 15.74 0.67 -17.18
C ASN A 382 14.65 -0.34 -17.52
N THR A 383 14.00 -0.92 -16.52
CA THR A 383 13.17 -2.12 -16.71
C THR A 383 11.81 -2.01 -16.07
N THR A 384 11.61 -1.01 -15.20
CA THR A 384 10.36 -0.89 -14.45
C THR A 384 9.80 0.52 -14.47
N ILE A 385 8.48 0.60 -14.36
CA ILE A 385 7.75 1.78 -13.91
C ILE A 385 7.00 1.45 -12.64
N SER A 386 6.68 2.47 -11.85
CA SER A 386 5.78 2.30 -10.71
C SER A 386 4.33 2.40 -11.18
N TYR A 387 3.50 1.45 -10.76
CA TYR A 387 2.06 1.51 -10.99
C TYR A 387 1.38 2.60 -10.15
N TYR A 388 2.06 3.16 -9.14
CA TYR A 388 1.67 4.41 -8.47
C TYR A 388 1.87 5.59 -9.41
N SER A 389 3.12 5.90 -9.78
CA SER A 389 3.45 7.13 -10.52
C SER A 389 2.86 7.16 -11.93
N LYS A 390 2.99 6.07 -12.71
CA LYS A 390 2.36 6.02 -14.04
C LYS A 390 0.85 5.88 -13.92
N GLY A 391 0.36 5.19 -12.90
CA GLY A 391 -1.08 5.07 -12.64
C GLY A 391 -1.74 6.41 -12.30
N GLN A 392 -1.09 7.26 -11.50
CA GLN A 392 -1.52 8.63 -11.20
C GLN A 392 -1.65 9.48 -12.48
N VAL A 393 -0.63 9.43 -13.34
CA VAL A 393 -0.63 10.15 -14.63
C VAL A 393 -1.77 9.66 -15.52
N VAL A 394 -1.95 8.33 -15.62
CA VAL A 394 -3.02 7.74 -16.42
C VAL A 394 -4.40 8.03 -15.82
N ALA A 395 -4.55 8.05 -14.49
CA ALA A 395 -5.79 8.42 -13.81
C ALA A 395 -6.18 9.88 -14.12
N ALA A 396 -5.22 10.81 -14.15
CA ALA A 396 -5.48 12.18 -14.58
C ALA A 396 -5.94 12.26 -16.05
N MET A 397 -5.31 11.49 -16.96
CA MET A 397 -5.73 11.45 -18.36
C MET A 397 -7.11 10.81 -18.52
N LEU A 398 -7.41 9.79 -17.72
CA LEU A 398 -8.72 9.14 -17.69
C LEU A 398 -9.81 10.10 -17.21
N ASP A 399 -9.54 10.88 -16.17
CA ASP A 399 -10.47 11.87 -15.65
C ASP A 399 -10.75 12.98 -16.67
N ILE A 400 -9.71 13.48 -17.33
CA ILE A 400 -9.82 14.43 -18.45
C ILE A 400 -10.67 13.85 -19.59
N GLU A 401 -10.43 12.61 -20.00
CA GLU A 401 -11.15 11.94 -21.08
C GLU A 401 -12.65 11.78 -20.78
N ILE A 402 -12.99 11.35 -19.56
CA ILE A 402 -14.38 11.23 -19.08
C ILE A 402 -15.04 12.62 -19.05
N THR A 403 -14.33 13.59 -18.49
CA THR A 403 -14.86 14.93 -18.32
C THR A 403 -15.10 15.63 -19.65
N ALA A 404 -14.19 15.48 -20.60
CA ALA A 404 -14.34 16.02 -21.95
C ALA A 404 -15.45 15.31 -22.74
N SER A 405 -15.50 13.97 -22.74
CA SER A 405 -16.51 13.20 -23.47
C SER A 405 -17.93 13.45 -22.97
N THR A 406 -18.09 13.77 -21.69
CA THR A 406 -19.38 14.10 -21.08
C THR A 406 -19.65 15.61 -21.00
N LYS A 407 -18.82 16.45 -21.63
CA LYS A 407 -18.95 17.92 -21.64
C LYS A 407 -19.04 18.53 -20.23
N GLY A 408 -18.27 18.01 -19.28
CA GLY A 408 -18.24 18.45 -17.89
C GLY A 408 -19.35 17.89 -17.00
N ALA A 409 -20.16 16.93 -17.49
CA ALA A 409 -21.23 16.34 -16.68
C ALA A 409 -20.73 15.30 -15.68
N LYS A 410 -19.72 14.50 -16.05
CA LYS A 410 -19.16 13.44 -15.20
C LYS A 410 -17.64 13.50 -15.14
N ASN A 411 -17.05 12.83 -14.15
CA ASN A 411 -15.61 12.71 -13.95
C ASN A 411 -15.28 11.32 -13.36
N LEU A 412 -14.03 11.11 -12.95
CA LEU A 412 -13.58 9.86 -12.34
C LEU A 412 -14.32 9.54 -11.03
N ASP A 413 -14.84 10.54 -10.30
CA ASP A 413 -15.65 10.32 -9.09
C ASP A 413 -16.89 9.48 -9.42
N ASP A 414 -17.50 9.70 -10.60
CA ASP A 414 -18.69 8.98 -11.04
C ASP A 414 -18.40 7.51 -11.38
N VAL A 415 -17.18 7.20 -11.83
CA VAL A 415 -16.71 5.80 -12.00
C VAL A 415 -16.60 5.12 -10.63
N LEU A 416 -16.00 5.78 -9.66
CA LEU A 416 -15.84 5.23 -8.31
C LEU A 416 -17.18 5.01 -7.62
N LYS A 417 -18.12 5.96 -7.74
CA LYS A 417 -19.50 5.80 -7.25
C LYS A 417 -20.20 4.61 -7.89
N TYR A 418 -20.05 4.43 -9.20
CA TYR A 418 -20.62 3.30 -9.91
C TYR A 418 -20.02 1.97 -9.44
N LEU A 419 -18.69 1.87 -9.38
CA LEU A 419 -18.00 0.67 -8.92
C LEU A 419 -18.38 0.33 -7.47
N TYR A 420 -18.42 1.33 -6.59
CA TYR A 420 -18.86 1.15 -5.21
C TYR A 420 -20.29 0.60 -5.11
N LYS A 421 -21.21 1.15 -5.91
CA LYS A 421 -22.60 0.71 -5.92
C LYS A 421 -22.75 -0.72 -6.46
N GLU A 422 -22.19 -1.00 -7.64
CA GLU A 422 -22.43 -2.26 -8.34
C GLU A 422 -21.59 -3.43 -7.78
N PHE A 423 -20.32 -3.19 -7.47
CA PHE A 423 -19.40 -4.24 -7.02
C PHE A 423 -19.40 -4.40 -5.50
N TYR A 424 -19.48 -3.32 -4.73
CA TYR A 424 -19.52 -3.45 -3.26
C TYR A 424 -20.95 -3.58 -2.71
N LEU A 425 -21.81 -2.57 -2.87
CA LEU A 425 -23.13 -2.59 -2.21
C LEU A 425 -24.08 -3.67 -2.75
N LYS A 426 -24.09 -3.89 -4.07
CA LYS A 426 -25.04 -4.81 -4.71
C LYS A 426 -24.55 -6.26 -4.73
N SER A 427 -23.26 -6.50 -5.01
CA SER A 427 -22.73 -7.86 -5.17
C SER A 427 -21.71 -8.27 -4.09
N ASN A 428 -21.07 -7.30 -3.43
CA ASN A 428 -19.95 -7.52 -2.51
C ASN A 428 -18.83 -8.40 -3.12
N THR A 429 -18.47 -8.12 -4.37
CA THR A 429 -17.42 -8.81 -5.13
C THR A 429 -16.42 -7.82 -5.72
N GLY A 430 -15.22 -8.29 -6.07
CA GLY A 430 -14.27 -7.50 -6.85
C GLY A 430 -14.53 -7.62 -8.35
N PHE A 431 -13.96 -6.70 -9.14
CA PHE A 431 -14.12 -6.62 -10.60
C PHE A 431 -12.91 -7.15 -11.37
N THR A 432 -13.15 -7.54 -12.62
CA THR A 432 -12.16 -7.88 -13.64
C THR A 432 -11.74 -6.66 -14.47
N ASP A 433 -10.68 -6.80 -15.28
CA ASP A 433 -10.22 -5.79 -16.23
C ASP A 433 -11.33 -5.36 -17.20
N GLU A 434 -12.10 -6.33 -17.71
CA GLU A 434 -13.20 -6.11 -18.63
C GLU A 434 -14.34 -5.35 -17.95
N GLU A 435 -14.73 -5.75 -16.74
CA GLU A 435 -15.78 -5.09 -15.96
C GLU A 435 -15.40 -3.64 -15.60
N PHE A 436 -14.13 -3.38 -15.26
CA PHE A 436 -13.64 -2.03 -15.05
C PHE A 436 -13.72 -1.19 -16.34
N THR A 437 -13.31 -1.76 -17.47
CA THR A 437 -13.38 -1.09 -18.78
C THR A 437 -14.83 -0.76 -19.16
N ILE A 438 -15.77 -1.67 -18.91
CA ILE A 438 -17.21 -1.46 -19.12
C ILE A 438 -17.73 -0.34 -18.21
N ALA A 439 -17.38 -0.35 -16.92
CA ALA A 439 -17.78 0.69 -15.97
C ALA A 439 -17.32 2.08 -16.44
N VAL A 440 -16.06 2.19 -16.84
CA VAL A 440 -15.49 3.43 -17.36
C VAL A 440 -16.18 3.87 -18.66
N SER A 441 -16.42 2.94 -19.59
CA SER A 441 -17.13 3.22 -20.85
C SER A 441 -18.56 3.73 -20.63
N LEU A 442 -19.28 3.13 -19.68
CA LEU A 442 -20.63 3.53 -19.30
C LEU A 442 -20.66 4.96 -18.75
N ILE A 443 -19.68 5.33 -17.93
CA ILE A 443 -19.59 6.69 -17.37
C ILE A 443 -19.18 7.70 -18.43
N ALA A 444 -18.16 7.40 -19.24
CA ALA A 444 -17.69 8.25 -20.33
C ALA A 444 -18.72 8.42 -21.47
N GLY A 445 -19.68 7.50 -21.60
CA GLY A 445 -20.67 7.51 -22.67
C GLY A 445 -20.09 7.15 -24.05
N LYS A 446 -18.94 6.47 -24.06
CA LYS A 446 -18.25 5.98 -25.27
C LYS A 446 -17.42 4.73 -24.95
N ASP A 447 -17.01 3.99 -25.97
CA ASP A 447 -16.11 2.85 -25.79
C ASP A 447 -14.73 3.33 -25.32
N MET A 448 -14.31 2.86 -24.15
CA MET A 448 -13.02 3.20 -23.53
C MET A 448 -11.99 2.08 -23.67
N LYS A 449 -12.29 0.99 -24.37
CA LYS A 449 -11.31 -0.05 -24.68
C LYS A 449 -10.06 0.48 -25.40
N PRO A 450 -10.16 1.38 -26.41
CA PRO A 450 -8.96 1.94 -27.05
C PRO A 450 -8.06 2.72 -26.09
N PHE A 451 -8.66 3.41 -25.10
CA PHE A 451 -7.91 4.06 -24.03
C PHE A 451 -7.16 3.03 -23.19
N MET A 452 -7.83 1.95 -22.78
CA MET A 452 -7.21 0.90 -21.97
C MET A 452 -6.07 0.19 -22.72
N ASP A 453 -6.30 -0.21 -23.97
CA ASP A 453 -5.29 -0.88 -24.81
C ASP A 453 -4.02 -0.02 -24.92
N LYS A 454 -4.17 1.28 -25.17
CA LYS A 454 -3.06 2.21 -25.29
C LYS A 454 -2.37 2.53 -23.96
N MET A 455 -3.14 2.95 -22.95
CA MET A 455 -2.57 3.53 -21.73
C MET A 455 -2.12 2.47 -20.71
N ILE A 456 -2.76 1.29 -20.73
CA ILE A 456 -2.59 0.25 -19.72
C ILE A 456 -1.74 -0.91 -20.24
N PHE A 457 -2.05 -1.39 -21.44
CA PHE A 457 -1.45 -2.60 -22.03
C PHE A 457 -0.34 -2.33 -23.06
N SER A 458 0.07 -1.06 -23.23
CA SER A 458 1.15 -0.69 -24.14
C SER A 458 2.20 0.22 -23.48
N THR A 459 3.30 0.43 -24.19
CA THR A 459 4.35 1.41 -23.88
C THR A 459 4.37 2.57 -24.88
N GLU A 460 3.27 2.79 -25.60
CA GLU A 460 3.15 3.93 -26.52
C GLU A 460 3.27 5.26 -25.76
N GLU A 461 3.90 6.25 -26.41
CA GLU A 461 4.01 7.60 -25.85
C GLU A 461 2.61 8.23 -25.69
N ILE A 462 2.39 8.91 -24.56
CA ILE A 462 1.14 9.58 -24.26
C ILE A 462 1.14 10.96 -24.95
N ASP A 463 0.12 11.22 -25.76
CA ASP A 463 -0.07 12.55 -26.35
C ASP A 463 -0.73 13.49 -25.34
N TYR A 464 0.05 13.94 -24.36
CA TYR A 464 -0.44 14.85 -23.32
C TYR A 464 -1.05 16.13 -23.90
N LYS A 465 -0.50 16.64 -25.01
CA LYS A 465 -1.03 17.86 -25.65
C LYS A 465 -2.47 17.67 -26.09
N ALA A 466 -2.79 16.52 -26.70
CA ALA A 466 -4.15 16.19 -27.09
C ALA A 466 -5.10 16.14 -25.88
N TYR A 467 -4.72 15.47 -24.79
CA TYR A 467 -5.57 15.36 -23.60
C TYR A 467 -5.82 16.71 -22.92
N PHE A 468 -4.76 17.47 -22.60
CA PHE A 468 -4.94 18.76 -21.92
C PHE A 468 -5.73 19.77 -22.76
N ALA A 469 -5.59 19.74 -24.09
CA ALA A 469 -6.36 20.59 -24.98
C ALA A 469 -7.89 20.35 -24.88
N MET A 470 -8.33 19.12 -24.57
CA MET A 470 -9.76 18.80 -24.41
C MET A 470 -10.43 19.60 -23.29
N VAL A 471 -9.65 19.96 -22.26
CA VAL A 471 -10.10 20.73 -21.09
C VAL A 471 -9.60 22.18 -21.12
N GLY A 472 -9.11 22.69 -22.26
CA GLY A 472 -8.64 24.08 -22.34
C GLY A 472 -7.38 24.36 -21.51
N ALA A 473 -6.57 23.32 -21.27
CA ALA A 473 -5.23 23.43 -20.70
C ALA A 473 -4.17 23.18 -21.78
N VAL A 474 -2.96 23.67 -21.55
CA VAL A 474 -1.81 23.48 -22.43
C VAL A 474 -0.68 22.88 -21.62
N ILE A 475 0.00 21.90 -22.20
CA ILE A 475 1.23 21.33 -21.67
C ILE A 475 2.38 21.59 -22.65
N THR A 476 3.49 22.11 -22.13
CA THR A 476 4.68 22.45 -22.92
C THR A 476 5.90 21.77 -22.35
N ASP A 477 6.75 21.21 -23.23
CA ASP A 477 8.08 20.72 -22.88
C ASP A 477 9.08 21.89 -22.88
N GLU A 478 9.43 22.41 -21.71
CA GLU A 478 10.39 23.50 -21.54
C GLU A 478 11.84 23.10 -21.90
N ASN A 479 12.12 21.80 -22.07
CA ASN A 479 13.39 21.33 -22.60
C ASN A 479 13.38 21.17 -24.13
N SER A 480 12.25 21.39 -24.79
CA SER A 480 12.18 21.37 -26.26
C SER A 480 13.17 22.38 -26.86
N GLY A 481 14.03 21.91 -27.76
CA GLY A 481 15.07 22.72 -28.40
C GLY A 481 16.31 22.99 -27.54
N LYS A 482 16.33 22.59 -26.26
CA LYS A 482 17.54 22.68 -25.42
C LYS A 482 18.42 21.46 -25.65
N VAL A 483 19.73 21.70 -25.78
CA VAL A 483 20.74 20.63 -25.94
C VAL A 483 21.67 20.69 -24.74
N LYS A 484 21.60 19.68 -23.87
CA LYS A 484 22.54 19.48 -22.76
C LYS A 484 23.27 18.16 -22.95
N ALA A 485 24.54 18.13 -22.60
CA ALA A 485 25.29 16.87 -22.59
C ALA A 485 24.70 15.90 -21.58
N TRP A 486 24.72 14.63 -21.96
CA TRP A 486 24.17 13.53 -21.20
C TRP A 486 25.05 12.30 -21.40
N THR A 487 25.32 11.61 -20.30
CA THR A 487 26.13 10.38 -20.27
C THR A 487 25.29 9.16 -19.91
N GLY A 488 24.11 9.36 -19.31
CA GLY A 488 23.28 8.32 -18.70
C GLY A 488 23.76 7.81 -17.35
N ILE A 489 24.78 8.43 -16.76
CA ILE A 489 25.23 8.12 -15.40
C ILE A 489 24.32 8.85 -14.41
N ASN A 490 23.76 8.12 -13.45
CA ASN A 490 23.23 8.69 -12.23
C ASN A 490 24.17 8.30 -11.07
N SER A 491 24.63 9.28 -10.32
CA SER A 491 25.64 9.09 -9.27
C SER A 491 25.20 9.72 -7.95
N GLU A 492 25.69 9.15 -6.84
CA GLU A 492 25.50 9.70 -5.50
C GLU A 492 26.82 9.83 -4.76
N ILE A 493 26.92 10.81 -3.85
CA ILE A 493 28.05 10.92 -2.93
C ILE A 493 27.76 10.05 -1.71
N LYS A 494 28.56 9.01 -1.51
CA LYS A 494 28.47 8.10 -0.36
C LYS A 494 29.83 7.96 0.29
N ASP A 495 29.89 8.27 1.59
CA ASP A 495 31.13 8.26 2.39
C ASP A 495 32.26 9.09 1.74
N GLY A 496 31.91 10.24 1.14
CA GLY A 496 32.85 11.13 0.44
C GLY A 496 33.30 10.66 -0.95
N ARG A 497 32.76 9.54 -1.46
CA ARG A 497 33.04 9.01 -2.80
C ARG A 497 31.87 9.23 -3.74
N LEU A 498 32.12 9.62 -4.98
CA LEU A 498 31.09 9.76 -6.00
C LEU A 498 30.89 8.40 -6.70
N LEU A 499 29.83 7.68 -6.32
CA LEU A 499 29.55 6.33 -6.82
C LEU A 499 28.47 6.36 -7.89
N ILE A 500 28.64 5.60 -8.96
CA ILE A 500 27.57 5.34 -9.94
C ILE A 500 26.49 4.49 -9.27
N LYS A 501 25.28 5.03 -9.21
CA LYS A 501 24.10 4.40 -8.61
C LYS A 501 23.27 3.64 -9.64
N SER A 502 23.13 4.21 -10.84
CA SER A 502 22.47 3.57 -11.97
C SER A 502 23.03 4.10 -13.28
N ILE A 503 22.84 3.31 -14.34
CA ILE A 503 23.23 3.68 -15.70
C ILE A 503 22.01 3.47 -16.59
N GLU A 504 21.60 4.52 -17.30
CA GLU A 504 20.47 4.42 -18.23
C GLU A 504 20.83 3.54 -19.43
N LYS A 505 19.90 2.67 -19.84
CA LYS A 505 20.07 1.77 -20.98
C LYS A 505 20.25 2.56 -22.28
N ASN A 506 21.15 2.09 -23.14
CA ASN A 506 21.50 2.70 -24.43
C ASN A 506 22.13 4.10 -24.33
N SER A 507 22.57 4.52 -23.14
CA SER A 507 23.34 5.73 -22.93
C SER A 507 24.82 5.58 -23.32
N PRO A 508 25.57 6.69 -23.50
CA PRO A 508 27.02 6.65 -23.66
C PRO A 508 27.73 5.80 -22.61
N ALA A 509 27.41 5.99 -21.33
CA ALA A 509 28.05 5.25 -20.25
C ALA A 509 27.77 3.74 -20.32
N SER A 510 26.57 3.34 -20.76
CA SER A 510 26.26 1.92 -20.98
C SER A 510 27.05 1.30 -22.14
N LYS A 511 27.35 2.08 -23.19
CA LYS A 511 28.11 1.64 -24.37
C LYS A 511 29.62 1.55 -24.08
N ASP A 512 30.13 2.52 -23.33
CA ASP A 512 31.57 2.67 -23.07
C ASP A 512 32.06 1.90 -21.83
N GLY A 513 31.19 1.08 -21.22
CA GLY A 513 31.59 0.06 -20.25
C GLY A 513 31.68 0.53 -18.79
N PHE A 514 30.97 1.61 -18.42
CA PHE A 514 30.77 1.99 -17.02
C PHE A 514 29.90 0.95 -16.30
N SER A 515 30.01 0.89 -14.98
CA SER A 515 29.24 -0.05 -14.16
C SER A 515 28.76 0.62 -12.88
N VAL A 516 27.61 0.17 -12.39
CA VAL A 516 27.12 0.57 -11.07
C VAL A 516 28.13 0.14 -10.01
N GLY A 517 28.37 1.03 -9.04
CA GLY A 517 29.39 0.86 -8.02
C GLY A 517 30.78 1.36 -8.41
N ASP A 518 31.01 1.78 -9.66
CA ASP A 518 32.22 2.52 -10.01
C ASP A 518 32.30 3.82 -9.22
N GLU A 519 33.46 4.11 -8.65
CA GLU A 519 33.76 5.44 -8.11
C GLU A 519 34.32 6.32 -9.22
N ILE A 520 33.68 7.47 -9.47
CA ILE A 520 34.19 8.49 -10.36
C ILE A 520 35.15 9.38 -9.58
N ILE A 521 36.43 9.35 -9.95
CA ILE A 521 37.49 10.10 -9.29
C ILE A 521 37.68 11.45 -10.00
N ALA A 522 37.82 11.43 -11.33
CA ALA A 522 38.08 12.63 -12.11
C ALA A 522 37.45 12.57 -13.51
N VAL A 523 37.15 13.74 -14.07
CA VAL A 523 36.73 13.91 -15.47
C VAL A 523 37.58 14.99 -16.12
N ASN A 524 38.15 14.70 -17.29
CA ASN A 524 39.09 15.57 -18.01
C ASN A 524 40.22 16.11 -17.10
N SER A 525 40.80 15.21 -16.29
CA SER A 525 41.86 15.52 -15.31
C SER A 525 41.44 16.41 -14.14
N ASN A 526 40.15 16.72 -13.97
CA ASN A 526 39.62 17.46 -12.83
C ASN A 526 39.05 16.49 -11.80
N ARG A 527 39.48 16.59 -10.54
CA ARG A 527 38.91 15.83 -9.43
C ARG A 527 37.45 16.23 -9.23
N ILE A 528 36.56 15.25 -9.24
CA ILE A 528 35.14 15.49 -8.92
C ILE A 528 34.91 15.20 -7.44
N LYS A 529 34.29 16.15 -6.74
CA LYS A 529 33.87 16.05 -5.32
C LYS A 529 32.42 16.45 -5.09
N THR A 530 31.75 16.88 -6.15
CA THR A 530 30.40 17.43 -6.17
C THR A 530 29.51 16.58 -7.08
N ASN A 531 28.30 17.05 -7.38
CA ASN A 531 27.43 16.40 -8.35
C ASN A 531 28.14 16.31 -9.72
N LEU A 532 28.07 15.12 -10.34
CA LEU A 532 28.62 14.87 -11.66
C LEU A 532 27.97 15.76 -12.74
N ASP A 533 26.66 15.98 -12.63
CA ASP A 533 25.88 16.70 -13.64
C ASP A 533 26.36 18.14 -13.83
N ASP A 534 26.82 18.79 -12.77
CA ASP A 534 27.37 20.15 -12.84
C ASP A 534 28.58 20.20 -13.78
N PHE A 535 29.41 19.15 -13.81
CA PHE A 535 30.56 19.06 -14.71
C PHE A 535 30.14 18.64 -16.12
N ILE A 536 29.25 17.66 -16.26
CA ILE A 536 28.80 17.16 -17.56
C ILE A 536 28.09 18.24 -18.37
N ASN A 537 27.29 19.09 -17.71
CA ASN A 537 26.57 20.17 -18.36
C ASN A 537 27.49 21.21 -19.04
N GLU A 538 28.76 21.32 -18.61
CA GLU A 538 29.76 22.21 -19.21
C GLU A 538 30.52 21.58 -20.38
N ILE A 539 30.33 20.29 -20.65
CA ILE A 539 30.96 19.59 -21.78
C ILE A 539 30.05 19.72 -23.01
N PRO A 540 30.54 20.19 -24.17
CA PRO A 540 29.71 20.23 -25.38
C PRO A 540 29.29 18.83 -25.83
N VAL A 541 28.07 18.70 -26.35
CA VAL A 541 27.57 17.45 -26.95
C VAL A 541 28.49 16.99 -28.08
N GLY A 542 28.75 15.68 -28.15
CA GLY A 542 29.63 15.07 -29.14
C GLY A 542 31.12 15.17 -28.78
N THR A 543 31.45 15.69 -27.59
CA THR A 543 32.84 15.80 -27.16
C THR A 543 33.24 14.58 -26.32
N PRO A 544 34.42 13.99 -26.58
CA PRO A 544 34.99 12.97 -25.71
C PRO A 544 35.31 13.54 -24.33
N ALA A 545 34.86 12.87 -23.29
CA ALA A 545 35.15 13.15 -21.90
C ALA A 545 35.88 11.95 -21.28
N LYS A 546 37.00 12.24 -20.62
CA LYS A 546 37.94 11.24 -20.10
C LYS A 546 37.73 11.05 -18.61
N PHE A 547 37.22 9.89 -18.21
CA PHE A 547 36.90 9.55 -16.83
C PHE A 547 38.01 8.69 -16.22
N LEU A 548 38.47 9.09 -15.03
CA LEU A 548 39.25 8.24 -14.15
C LEU A 548 38.29 7.64 -13.11
N ILE A 549 38.20 6.32 -13.07
CA ILE A 549 37.32 5.61 -12.14
C ILE A 549 38.11 4.59 -11.30
N SER A 550 37.54 4.21 -10.16
CA SER A 550 37.95 3.02 -9.42
C SER A 550 36.84 1.97 -9.48
N ARG A 551 37.15 0.79 -10.03
CA ARG A 551 36.25 -0.37 -10.05
C ARG A 551 36.85 -1.47 -9.21
N ALA A 552 36.22 -1.80 -8.09
CA ALA A 552 36.71 -2.80 -7.14
C ALA A 552 38.18 -2.57 -6.74
N GLY A 553 38.59 -1.29 -6.58
CA GLY A 553 39.96 -0.89 -6.23
C GLY A 553 40.93 -0.79 -7.41
N LEU A 554 40.52 -1.18 -8.62
CA LEU A 554 41.33 -1.03 -9.83
C LEU A 554 41.05 0.31 -10.49
N ILE A 555 42.10 1.12 -10.66
CA ILE A 555 42.02 2.38 -11.38
C ILE A 555 41.91 2.10 -12.88
N LYS A 556 40.91 2.71 -13.51
CA LYS A 556 40.67 2.62 -14.94
C LYS A 556 40.44 4.00 -15.52
N GLU A 557 40.78 4.11 -16.78
CA GLU A 557 40.51 5.28 -17.58
C GLU A 557 39.53 4.88 -18.68
N ILE A 558 38.39 5.55 -18.75
CA ILE A 558 37.35 5.30 -19.75
C ILE A 558 37.05 6.63 -20.42
N THR A 559 37.08 6.66 -21.75
CA THR A 559 36.64 7.82 -22.52
C THR A 559 35.26 7.53 -23.06
N LEU A 560 34.30 8.41 -22.78
CA LEU A 560 32.96 8.38 -23.38
C LEU A 560 32.71 9.64 -24.18
N THR A 561 31.90 9.56 -25.22
CA THR A 561 31.45 10.74 -25.98
C THR A 561 30.07 11.16 -25.48
N THR A 562 29.90 12.41 -25.07
CA THR A 562 28.60 12.91 -24.58
C THR A 562 27.56 12.92 -25.71
N GLU A 563 26.33 12.53 -25.39
CA GLU A 563 25.19 12.64 -26.30
C GLU A 563 24.24 13.76 -25.85
N ALA A 564 23.33 14.21 -26.73
CA ALA A 564 22.29 15.13 -26.35
C ALA A 564 21.27 14.43 -25.44
N GLY A 565 21.04 15.00 -24.25
CA GLY A 565 20.03 14.52 -23.32
C GLY A 565 18.62 14.61 -23.91
N LYS A 566 17.78 13.63 -23.57
CA LYS A 566 16.38 13.54 -24.03
C LYS A 566 15.37 13.86 -22.94
N ALA A 567 15.83 14.40 -21.82
CA ALA A 567 15.01 14.66 -20.66
C ALA A 567 13.92 15.70 -20.97
N LYS A 568 12.67 15.34 -20.69
CA LYS A 568 11.49 16.18 -20.82
C LYS A 568 11.30 17.04 -19.58
N LYS A 569 10.82 18.27 -19.77
CA LYS A 569 10.36 19.13 -18.67
C LYS A 569 8.99 19.72 -19.04
N TYR A 570 7.96 18.90 -18.86
CA TYR A 570 6.59 19.31 -19.03
C TYR A 570 6.14 20.28 -17.94
N VAL A 571 5.42 21.32 -18.36
CA VAL A 571 4.74 22.29 -17.51
C VAL A 571 3.32 22.48 -18.03
N ILE A 572 2.34 22.35 -17.14
CA ILE A 572 0.92 22.54 -17.45
C ILE A 572 0.49 23.97 -17.11
N LYS A 573 -0.30 24.59 -17.99
CA LYS A 573 -0.94 25.89 -17.78
C LYS A 573 -2.38 25.86 -18.24
N ILE A 574 -3.22 26.68 -17.63
CA ILE A 574 -4.60 26.90 -18.09
C ILE A 574 -4.58 27.97 -19.18
N ASP A 575 -5.23 27.67 -20.30
CA ASP A 575 -5.34 28.58 -21.44
C ASP A 575 -6.76 29.18 -21.54
N SER A 576 -7.79 28.42 -21.16
CA SER A 576 -9.19 28.86 -21.20
C SER A 576 -9.98 28.50 -19.93
N GLU A 577 -10.28 29.50 -19.11
CA GLU A 577 -11.08 29.37 -17.87
C GLU A 577 -12.59 29.08 -18.13
N GLY A 578 -13.06 29.29 -19.36
CA GLY A 578 -14.48 29.14 -19.73
C GLY A 578 -14.91 27.71 -20.06
N ASN A 579 -14.00 26.73 -19.99
CA ASN A 579 -14.30 25.36 -20.40
C ASN A 579 -15.04 24.60 -19.28
N ALA A 580 -16.26 24.13 -19.54
CA ALA A 580 -17.04 23.35 -18.58
C ALA A 580 -16.32 22.07 -18.12
N ALA A 581 -15.56 21.43 -19.01
CA ALA A 581 -14.76 20.27 -18.69
C ALA A 581 -13.58 20.62 -17.75
N LEU A 582 -12.96 21.79 -17.92
CA LEU A 582 -11.95 22.28 -16.98
C LEU A 582 -12.52 22.44 -15.57
N ASN A 583 -13.68 23.10 -15.48
CA ASN A 583 -14.34 23.38 -14.22
C ASN A 583 -14.75 22.10 -13.49
N LYS A 584 -15.13 21.06 -14.22
CA LYS A 584 -15.46 19.75 -13.65
C LYS A 584 -14.21 18.96 -13.22
N TRP A 585 -13.15 18.96 -14.04
CA TRP A 585 -11.90 18.29 -13.72
C TRP A 585 -11.24 18.87 -12.46
N LEU A 586 -11.17 20.21 -12.39
CA LEU A 586 -10.59 20.94 -11.25
C LEU A 586 -11.67 21.39 -10.24
N SER A 587 -12.80 20.71 -10.20
CA SER A 587 -13.84 20.99 -9.20
C SER A 587 -13.32 20.67 -7.80
N LYS A 588 -13.63 21.57 -6.86
CA LYS A 588 -13.44 21.31 -5.41
C LYS A 588 -14.54 20.46 -4.79
N ASN A 589 -15.66 20.29 -5.51
CA ASN A 589 -16.86 19.59 -5.07
C ASN A 589 -17.22 18.41 -5.98
#